data_AF-A0A948F4B9-F1
#
_entry.id   AF-A0A948F4B9-F1
#
_cell.length_a   1.000
_cell.length_b   1.000
_cell.length_c   1.000
_cell.angle_alpha   90.00
_cell.angle_beta   90.00
_cell.angle_gamma   90.00
#
_symmetry.space_group_name_H-M   'P 1'
#
loop_
_entity.id
_entity.type
_entity.pdbx_description
1 polymer ?
#
loop_
_entity_poly.entity_id
_entity_poly.type
_entity_poly.pdbx_seq_one_letter_code
_entity_poly.pdbx_strand_id
1 'polypeptide(L)'
;MFRNEALERGRFKRVPDRWQTDFGRWVADFGVPRIVAGLASDPDLRVTNQAVYEWLQGHAPHPARAMALVEMSQGRLTLETIYQHSRQIKQSEGNSGGPQ
;
A
#
# COMPACT_ATOMS: atom_id res chain seq x y z
N MET A 1 -20.09 -5.87 25.19
CA MET A 1 -20.36 -6.55 23.90
C MET A 1 -19.25 -6.18 22.93
N PHE A 2 -18.48 -7.16 22.50
CA PHE A 2 -17.22 -6.97 21.79
C PHE A 2 -17.45 -6.51 20.35
N ARG A 3 -16.54 -5.67 19.83
CA ARG A 3 -16.47 -5.17 18.44
C ARG A 3 -16.48 -6.27 17.35
N ASN A 4 -16.42 -7.54 17.75
CA ASN A 4 -16.37 -8.71 16.89
C ASN A 4 -17.74 -9.14 16.33
N GLU A 5 -18.86 -8.93 17.02
CA GLU A 5 -20.18 -9.39 16.54
C GLU A 5 -20.76 -8.53 15.40
N ALA A 6 -20.31 -7.28 15.25
CA ALA A 6 -20.77 -6.38 14.18
C ALA A 6 -20.09 -6.65 12.82
N LEU A 7 -18.93 -7.31 12.81
CA LEU A 7 -18.19 -7.65 11.58
C LEU A 7 -18.78 -8.86 10.83
N GLU A 8 -19.56 -9.72 11.50
CA GLU A 8 -20.12 -10.94 10.91
C GLU A 8 -21.43 -10.70 10.13
N ARG A 9 -22.10 -9.55 10.32
CA ARG A 9 -23.38 -9.23 9.66
C ARG A 9 -23.26 -8.56 8.27
N GLY A 10 -22.06 -8.53 7.67
CA GLY A 10 -21.87 -8.02 6.31
C GLY A 10 -22.24 -6.53 6.09
N ARG A 11 -22.40 -5.75 7.16
CA ARG A 11 -22.86 -4.33 7.10
C ARG A 11 -21.75 -3.31 6.89
N PHE A 12 -20.48 -3.72 6.96
CA PHE A 12 -19.33 -2.89 6.63
C PHE A 12 -18.37 -3.71 5.80
N LYS A 13 -18.09 -3.27 4.56
CA LYS A 13 -17.03 -3.86 3.74
C LYS A 13 -15.75 -3.73 4.57
N ARG A 14 -15.13 -4.85 4.96
CA ARG A 14 -13.89 -4.84 5.76
C ARG A 14 -12.87 -3.99 5.00
N VAL A 15 -12.48 -2.88 5.61
CA VAL A 15 -11.33 -2.08 5.16
C VAL A 15 -10.15 -3.03 5.10
N PRO A 16 -9.51 -3.24 3.93
CA PRO A 16 -8.22 -3.90 3.90
C PRO A 16 -7.29 -3.03 4.74
N ASP A 17 -6.85 -3.57 5.87
CA ASP A 17 -5.73 -2.98 6.58
C ASP A 17 -4.59 -2.82 5.56
N ARG A 18 -3.96 -1.65 5.50
CA ARG A 18 -2.91 -1.35 4.53
C ARG A 18 -1.79 -2.38 4.54
N TRP A 19 -1.60 -3.06 5.67
CA TRP A 19 -0.63 -4.13 5.86
C TRP A 19 -1.09 -5.52 5.42
N GLN A 20 -2.36 -5.70 5.05
CA GLN A 20 -2.91 -6.99 4.61
C GLN A 20 -2.88 -7.19 3.09
N THR A 21 -2.59 -6.15 2.30
CA THR A 21 -2.39 -6.31 0.85
C THR A 21 -1.00 -6.87 0.56
N ASP A 22 -0.81 -7.48 -0.61
CA ASP A 22 0.49 -8.03 -1.02
C ASP A 22 1.59 -6.96 -0.99
N PHE A 23 1.28 -5.76 -1.49
CA PHE A 23 2.19 -4.61 -1.41
C PHE A 23 2.53 -4.23 0.03
N GLY A 24 1.53 -4.10 0.91
CA GLY A 24 1.74 -3.73 2.30
C GLY A 24 2.56 -4.75 3.09
N ARG A 25 2.26 -6.05 2.89
CA ARG A 25 3.03 -7.16 3.48
C ARG A 25 4.48 -7.13 3.02
N TRP A 26 4.70 -6.95 1.72
CA TRP A 26 6.05 -6.86 1.19
C TRP A 26 6.82 -5.67 1.78
N VAL A 27 6.20 -4.49 1.91
CA VAL A 27 6.85 -3.32 2.54
C VAL A 27 7.16 -3.59 4.02
N ALA A 28 6.27 -4.28 4.75
CA ALA A 28 6.51 -4.66 6.14
C ALA A 28 7.69 -5.64 6.29
N ASP A 29 7.76 -6.64 5.40
CA ASP A 29 8.83 -7.65 5.39
C ASP A 29 10.18 -7.05 4.97
N PHE A 30 10.18 -6.26 3.88
CA PHE A 30 11.39 -5.74 3.24
C PHE A 30 11.96 -4.54 4.01
N GLY A 31 11.08 -3.65 4.46
CA GLY A 31 11.38 -2.49 5.27
C GLY A 31 11.54 -1.20 4.49
N VAL A 32 10.88 -0.14 4.97
CA VAL A 32 10.93 1.22 4.40
C VAL A 32 12.37 1.75 4.24
N PRO A 33 13.29 1.62 5.22
CA PRO A 33 14.65 2.13 5.06
C PRO A 33 15.42 1.45 3.90
N ARG A 34 15.17 0.16 3.66
CA ARG A 34 15.81 -0.57 2.56
C ARG A 34 15.27 -0.14 1.20
N ILE A 35 13.97 0.13 1.10
CA ILE A 35 13.36 0.67 -0.12
C ILE A 35 13.99 2.02 -0.47
N VAL A 36 14.05 2.92 0.51
CA VAL A 36 14.63 4.26 0.32
C VAL A 36 16.09 4.18 -0.07
N ALA A 37 16.89 3.34 0.60
CA ALA A 37 18.29 3.14 0.25
C ALA A 37 18.46 2.52 -1.15
N GLY A 38 17.64 1.53 -1.51
CA GLY A 38 17.71 0.86 -2.81
C GLY A 38 17.38 1.77 -3.99
N LEU A 39 16.48 2.73 -3.80
CA LEU A 39 16.10 3.72 -4.83
C LEU A 39 16.98 4.98 -4.80
N ALA A 40 17.87 5.15 -3.82
CA ALA A 40 18.66 6.37 -3.66
C ALA A 40 19.77 6.54 -4.71
N SER A 41 20.20 5.45 -5.35
CA SER A 41 21.30 5.44 -6.32
C SER A 41 20.94 6.11 -7.65
N ASP A 42 19.65 6.12 -8.01
CA ASP A 42 19.13 6.76 -9.21
C ASP A 42 18.41 8.08 -8.83
N PRO A 43 18.90 9.24 -9.29
CA PRO A 43 18.27 10.54 -9.02
C PRO A 43 16.79 10.60 -9.38
N ASP A 44 16.35 9.93 -10.45
CA ASP A 44 14.97 9.97 -10.93
C ASP A 44 14.03 9.08 -10.10
N LEU A 45 14.59 8.10 -9.40
CA LEU A 45 13.84 7.16 -8.56
C LEU A 45 13.89 7.51 -7.07
N ARG A 46 14.73 8.47 -6.68
CA ARG A 46 14.94 8.87 -5.29
C ARG A 46 13.63 9.21 -4.59
N VAL A 47 13.42 8.59 -3.43
CA VAL A 47 12.21 8.74 -2.60
C VAL A 47 12.56 8.93 -1.14
N THR A 48 11.60 9.38 -0.35
CA THR A 48 11.71 9.54 1.10
C THR A 48 10.91 8.46 1.82
N ASN A 49 11.14 8.29 3.14
CA ASN A 49 10.28 7.43 3.97
C ASN A 49 8.80 7.84 3.87
N GLN A 50 8.54 9.16 3.81
CA GLN A 50 7.21 9.73 3.67
C GLN A 50 6.52 9.25 2.38
N ALA A 51 7.22 9.27 1.25
CA ALA A 51 6.67 8.78 -0.01
C ALA A 51 6.25 7.31 0.07
N VAL A 52 7.02 6.47 0.77
CA VAL A 52 6.67 5.05 0.97
C VAL A 52 5.42 4.91 1.85
N TYR A 53 5.29 5.72 2.89
CA TYR A 53 4.08 5.73 3.72
C TYR A 53 2.85 6.26 2.97
N GLU A 54 3.02 7.27 2.11
CA GLU A 54 1.95 7.73 1.23
C GLU A 54 1.49 6.62 0.28
N TRP A 55 2.42 5.80 -0.22
CA TRP A 55 2.04 4.63 -1.02
C TRP A 55 1.21 3.62 -0.22
N LEU A 56 1.58 3.37 1.03
CA LEU A 56 0.82 2.52 1.96
C LEU A 56 -0.55 3.13 2.35
N GLN A 57 -0.70 4.44 2.25
CA GLN A 57 -1.98 5.16 2.40
C GLN A 57 -2.78 5.16 1.09
N GLY A 58 -2.29 4.49 0.04
CA GLY A 58 -2.99 4.33 -1.22
C GLY A 58 -2.68 5.38 -2.27
N HIS A 59 -1.70 6.28 -2.06
CA HIS A 59 -1.18 7.12 -3.12
C HIS A 59 -0.41 6.25 -4.12
N ALA A 60 -0.76 6.33 -5.41
CA ALA A 60 -0.09 5.51 -6.41
C ALA A 60 1.35 6.01 -6.65
N PRO A 61 2.37 5.15 -6.62
CA PRO A 61 3.71 5.53 -7.03
C PRO A 61 3.76 5.90 -8.52
N HIS A 62 4.68 6.80 -8.87
CA HIS A 62 5.00 7.08 -10.26
C HIS A 62 5.44 5.79 -10.99
N PRO A 63 5.10 5.58 -12.28
CA PRO A 63 5.38 4.32 -12.99
C PRO A 63 6.84 3.85 -12.93
N ALA A 64 7.80 4.77 -13.07
CA ALA A 64 9.23 4.44 -12.96
C ALA A 64 9.60 3.85 -11.59
N ARG A 65 9.03 4.40 -10.50
CA ARG A 65 9.24 3.89 -9.13
C ARG A 65 8.51 2.57 -8.92
N ALA A 66 7.32 2.41 -9.50
CA ALA A 66 6.58 1.14 -9.44
C ALA A 66 7.36 0.01 -10.12
N MET A 67 7.98 0.27 -11.27
CA MET A 67 8.87 -0.68 -11.95
C MET A 67 10.08 -1.05 -11.10
N ALA A 68 10.75 -0.05 -10.51
CA ALA A 68 11.89 -0.29 -9.64
C ALA A 68 11.53 -1.11 -8.39
N LEU A 69 10.33 -0.92 -7.83
CA LEU A 69 9.82 -1.75 -6.73
C LEU A 69 9.55 -3.20 -7.18
N VAL A 70 9.03 -3.41 -8.39
CA VAL A 70 8.84 -4.75 -8.97
C VAL A 70 10.19 -5.45 -9.11
N GLU A 71 11.20 -4.79 -9.68
CA GLU A 71 12.56 -5.34 -9.81
C GLU A 71 13.17 -5.66 -8.43
N MET A 72 13.09 -4.72 -7.49
CA MET A 72 13.60 -4.88 -6.12
C MET A 72 12.90 -6.03 -5.38
N SER A 73 11.63 -6.29 -5.68
CA SER A 73 10.85 -7.38 -5.08
C SER A 73 11.20 -8.76 -5.65
N GLN A 74 11.98 -8.84 -6.72
CA GLN A 74 12.34 -10.08 -7.42
C GLN A 74 11.11 -10.91 -7.83
N GLY A 75 10.06 -10.23 -8.32
CA GLY A 75 8.82 -10.87 -8.77
C GLY A 75 7.79 -11.17 -7.67
N ARG A 76 8.07 -10.82 -6.41
CA ARG A 76 7.06 -10.87 -5.33
C ARG A 76 5.95 -9.81 -5.51
N LEU A 77 6.27 -8.71 -6.19
CA LEU A 77 5.31 -7.69 -6.60
C LEU A 77 5.17 -7.66 -8.11
N THR A 78 3.97 -7.30 -8.56
CA THR A 78 3.69 -6.88 -9.94
C THR A 78 3.15 -5.45 -9.94
N LEU A 79 3.20 -4.76 -11.07
CA LEU A 79 2.55 -3.44 -11.22
C LEU A 79 1.06 -3.50 -10.85
N GLU A 80 0.39 -4.59 -11.21
CA GLU A 80 -1.01 -4.81 -10.86
C GLU A 80 -1.21 -4.82 -9.35
N THR A 81 -0.41 -5.56 -8.59
CA THR A 81 -0.52 -5.61 -7.12
C THR A 81 -0.27 -4.26 -6.46
N ILE A 82 0.66 -3.46 -6.99
CA ILE A 82 0.97 -2.12 -6.50
C ILE A 82 -0.22 -1.18 -6.72
N TYR A 83 -0.76 -1.12 -7.94
CA TYR A 83 -1.90 -0.24 -8.23
C TYR A 83 -3.23 -0.76 -7.65
N GLN A 84 -3.36 -2.07 -7.48
CA GLN A 84 -4.51 -2.67 -6.78
C GLN A 84 -4.52 -2.25 -5.32
N HIS A 85 -3.37 -2.20 -4.64
CA HIS A 85 -3.27 -1.65 -3.29
C HIS A 85 -3.82 -0.22 -3.24
N SER A 86 -3.35 0.67 -4.12
CA SER A 86 -3.84 2.06 -4.16
C SER A 86 -5.36 2.16 -4.32
N ARG A 87 -5.96 1.31 -5.16
CA ARG A 87 -7.42 1.25 -5.34
C ARG A 87 -8.13 0.72 -4.09
N GLN A 88 -7.60 -0.33 -3.47
CA GLN A 88 -8.18 -0.96 -2.29
C GLN A 88 -8.20 -0.03 -1.07
N ILE A 89 -7.10 0.72 -0.84
CA ILE A 89 -7.01 1.64 0.29
C ILE A 89 -7.89 2.87 0.08
N LYS A 90 -7.85 3.51 -1.10
CA LYS A 90 -8.69 4.66 -1.41
C LYS A 90 -10.20 4.38 -1.35
N GLN A 91 -10.64 3.22 -1.84
CA GLN A 91 -12.05 2.80 -1.73
C GLN A 91 -12.50 2.62 -0.28
N SER A 92 -11.57 2.30 0.61
CA SER A 92 -11.85 2.06 2.02
C SER A 92 -11.95 3.35 2.82
N GLU A 93 -11.17 4.37 2.46
CA GLU A 93 -11.28 5.71 3.03
C GLU A 93 -12.58 6.41 2.60
N GLY A 94 -12.95 6.31 1.31
CA GLY A 94 -14.21 6.86 0.79
C GLY A 94 -15.47 6.21 1.39
N ASN A 95 -15.38 4.95 1.82
CA ASN A 95 -16.50 4.22 2.44
C ASN A 95 -16.58 4.40 3.97
N SER A 96 -15.64 5.15 4.57
CA SER A 96 -15.60 5.47 6.00
C SER A 96 -16.09 6.90 6.31
N GLY A 97 -16.38 7.71 5.28
CA GLY A 97 -16.84 9.09 5.38
C GLY A 97 -18.31 9.26 4.96
N GLY A 98 -19.24 8.86 5.80
CA GLY A 98 -20.62 9.36 5.81
C GLY A 98 -21.00 9.64 7.27
N PRO A 99 -21.55 10.82 7.61
CA PRO A 99 -22.80 11.30 6.99
C PRO A 99 -22.79 12.80 6.61
N GLN A 100 -23.70 13.18 5.71
CA GLN A 100 -24.47 14.42 5.86
C GLN A 100 -25.89 14.20 5.36
#